data_AF-A0A120FP30-F1
#
_entry.id   AF-A0A120FP30-F1
#
_cell.length_a   1.000
_cell.length_b   1.000
_cell.length_c   1.000
_cell.angle_alpha   90.00
_cell.angle_beta   90.00
_cell.angle_gamma   90.00
#
_symmetry.space_group_name_H-M   'P 1'
#
loop_
_entity.id
_entity.type
_entity.pdbx_description
1 polymer ?
#
loop_
_entity_poly.entity_id
_entity_poly.type
_entity_poly.pdbx_seq_one_letter_code
_entity_poly.pdbx_strand_id
1 'polypeptide(L)' 'MARNRNFAASQRGADRAAIMLTIITTCRLNDVDPKTWLADALACIADLPASRLHELPPEGWKLLRQADKPSDQQAA' A
#
# COMPACT_ATOMS: atom_id res chain seq x y z
N MET A 1 41.87 6.40 11.84
CA MET A 1 40.70 5.55 12.15
C MET A 1 39.44 6.23 11.65
N ALA A 2 38.93 5.81 10.49
CA ALA A 2 37.70 6.36 9.93
C ALA A 2 36.49 5.90 10.77
N ARG A 3 35.93 6.81 11.58
CA ARG A 3 34.62 6.61 12.20
C ARG A 3 33.56 7.03 11.19
N ASN A 4 33.21 6.13 10.28
CA ASN A 4 31.95 6.24 9.55
C ASN A 4 30.81 5.87 10.52
N ARG A 5 30.43 6.79 11.41
CA ARG A 5 29.39 6.57 12.43
C ARG A 5 28.13 7.42 12.22
N ASN A 6 27.90 7.96 11.02
CA ASN A 6 26.70 8.76 10.75
C ASN A 6 25.74 8.12 9.73
N PHE A 7 25.82 6.80 9.53
CA PHE A 7 24.73 6.02 8.94
C PHE A 7 23.82 5.40 10.01
N ALA A 8 23.85 5.95 11.24
CA ALA A 8 22.70 5.82 12.13
C ALA A 8 21.49 6.27 11.31
N ALA A 9 20.55 5.35 11.10
CA ALA A 9 19.31 5.58 10.40
C ALA A 9 18.78 6.97 10.76
N SER A 10 18.75 7.89 9.78
CA SER A 10 18.19 9.21 10.04
C SER A 10 16.81 9.00 10.66
N GLN A 11 16.42 9.81 11.67
CA GLN A 11 15.08 9.70 12.27
C GLN A 11 14.00 9.69 11.18
N ARG A 12 14.24 10.41 10.08
CA ARG A 12 13.39 10.47 8.89
C ARG A 12 13.38 9.16 8.08
N GLY A 13 14.45 8.37 8.11
CA GLY A 13 14.52 7.04 7.52
C GLY A 13 13.81 5.99 8.37
N ALA A 14 13.96 6.08 9.70
CA ALA A 14 13.23 5.24 10.64
C ALA A 14 11.71 5.50 10.58
N ASP A 15 11.32 6.77 10.48
CA ASP A 15 9.92 7.20 10.34
C ASP A 15 9.26 6.65 9.06
N ARG A 16 9.93 6.77 7.91
CA ARG A 16 9.45 6.19 6.66
C ARG A 16 9.33 4.66 6.73
N ALA A 17 10.29 4.00 7.36
CA ALA A 17 10.25 2.55 7.55
C ALA A 17 9.07 2.14 8.44
N ALA A 18 8.77 2.90 9.49
CA ALA A 18 7.60 2.68 10.35
C ALA A 18 6.30 2.84 9.57
N ILE A 19 6.15 3.90 8.76
CA ILE A 19 4.99 4.11 7.90
C ILE A 19 4.80 2.95 6.92
N MET A 20 5.88 2.52 6.23
CA MET A 20 5.83 1.38 5.31
C MET A 20 5.41 0.09 6.02
N LEU A 21 5.96 -0.17 7.21
CA LEU A 21 5.61 -1.34 8.01
C LEU A 21 4.15 -1.31 8.45
N THR A 22 3.63 -0.15 8.85
CA THR A 22 2.22 0.04 9.19
C THR A 22 1.33 -0.31 8.00
N ILE A 23 1.64 0.22 6.81
CA ILE A 23 0.88 -0.07 5.58
C ILE A 23 0.87 -1.58 5.28
N ILE A 24 2.05 -2.22 5.28
CA ILE A 24 2.19 -3.66 5.01
C ILE A 24 1.37 -4.48 6.02
N THR A 25 1.42 -4.10 7.29
CA THR A 25 0.69 -4.78 8.36
C THR A 25 -0.82 -4.60 8.18
N THR A 26 -1.29 -3.40 7.84
CA THR A 26 -2.71 -3.14 7.56
C THR A 26 -3.20 -3.95 6.35
N CYS A 27 -2.45 -4.03 5.25
CA CYS A 27 -2.82 -4.86 4.11
C CYS A 27 -2.94 -6.34 4.48
N ARG A 28 -1.98 -6.86 5.27
CA ARG A 28 -2.00 -8.25 5.75
C ARG A 28 -3.21 -8.55 6.63
N LEU A 29 -3.57 -7.64 7.53
CA LEU A 29 -4.75 -7.78 8.40
C LEU A 29 -6.07 -7.83 7.60
N ASN A 30 -6.08 -7.24 6.39
CA ASN A 30 -7.25 -7.21 5.51
C ASN A 30 -7.22 -8.31 4.42
N ASP A 31 -6.27 -9.25 4.48
CA ASP A 31 -6.10 -10.29 3.45
C ASP A 31 -5.94 -9.69 2.03
N VAL A 32 -5.17 -8.60 1.95
CA VAL A 32 -4.87 -7.85 0.72
C VAL A 32 -3.37 -7.93 0.45
N ASP A 33 -3.00 -8.19 -0.80
CA ASP A 33 -1.59 -8.16 -1.19
C ASP A 33 -1.05 -6.71 -1.15
N PRO A 34 -0.07 -6.42 -0.28
CA PRO A 34 0.42 -5.05 -0.09
C PRO A 34 1.10 -4.48 -1.34
N LYS A 35 1.70 -5.32 -2.20
CA LYS A 35 2.35 -4.83 -3.43
C LYS A 35 1.31 -4.37 -4.43
N THR A 36 0.25 -5.16 -4.60
CA THR A 36 -0.83 -4.89 -5.53
C THR A 36 -1.62 -3.66 -5.10
N TRP A 37 -1.97 -3.56 -3.81
CA TRP A 37 -2.62 -2.38 -3.27
C TRP A 37 -1.74 -1.13 -3.39
N LEU A 38 -0.45 -1.23 -3.10
CA LEU A 38 0.46 -0.08 -3.20
C LEU A 38 0.63 0.40 -4.65
N ALA A 39 0.71 -0.52 -5.61
CA ALA A 39 0.79 -0.15 -7.02
C ALA A 39 -0.47 0.63 -7.47
N ASP A 40 -1.65 0.17 -7.05
CA ASP A 40 -2.91 0.87 -7.34
C ASP A 40 -3.01 2.20 -6.60
N ALA A 41 -2.61 2.26 -5.33
CA ALA A 41 -2.56 3.51 -4.56
C ALA A 41 -1.66 4.56 -5.21
N LEU A 42 -0.49 4.15 -5.72
CA LEU A 42 0.44 5.01 -6.44
C LEU A 42 -0.12 5.46 -7.79
N ALA A 43 -0.82 4.59 -8.53
CA ALA A 43 -1.51 4.96 -9.75
C ALA A 43 -2.64 5.96 -9.47
N CYS A 44 -3.45 5.73 -8.44
CA CYS A 44 -4.48 6.68 -7.99
C CYS A 44 -3.89 8.03 -7.60
N ILE A 45 -2.72 8.10 -6.95
CA ILE A 45 -2.07 9.38 -6.63
C ILE A 45 -1.56 10.09 -7.90
N ALA A 46 -1.14 9.33 -8.93
CA ALA A 46 -0.70 9.89 -10.20
C ALA A 46 -1.88 10.48 -10.99
N ASP A 47 -3.07 9.86 -10.92
CA ASP A 47 -4.27 10.27 -11.66
C ASP A 47 -5.20 11.20 -10.86
N LEU A 48 -5.22 11.12 -9.53
CA LEU A 48 -6.14 11.82 -8.63
C LEU A 48 -5.40 12.38 -7.40
N PRO A 49 -5.93 13.44 -6.75
CA PRO A 49 -5.29 14.01 -5.57
C PRO A 49 -5.18 12.99 -4.43
N ALA A 50 -3.99 12.89 -3.82
CA ALA A 50 -3.71 12.01 -2.67
C ALA A 50 -4.69 12.18 -1.50
N SER A 51 -5.38 13.32 -1.42
CA SER A 51 -6.48 13.54 -0.50
C SER A 51 -7.64 12.57 -0.66
N ARG A 52 -7.79 11.82 -1.77
CA ARG A 52 -8.82 10.76 -1.89
C ARG A 52 -8.33 9.36 -1.55
N LEU A 53 -7.03 9.19 -1.27
CA LEU A 53 -6.47 7.88 -0.93
C LEU A 53 -7.06 7.32 0.38
N HIS A 54 -7.47 8.19 1.30
CA HIS A 54 -8.15 7.78 2.54
C HIS A 54 -9.55 7.17 2.28
N GLU A 55 -10.16 7.46 1.12
CA GLU A 55 -11.43 6.86 0.68
C GLU A 55 -11.23 5.47 0.07
N LEU A 56 -9.98 5.04 -0.14
CA LEU A 56 -9.60 3.74 -0.69
C LEU A 56 -8.89 2.86 0.36
N PRO A 57 -9.56 2.51 1.49
CA PRO A 57 -8.98 1.59 2.45
C PRO A 57 -8.78 0.22 1.78
N PRO A 58 -7.77 -0.56 2.21
CA PRO A 58 -7.44 -1.85 1.57
C PRO A 58 -8.65 -2.81 1.49
N GLU A 59 -9.56 -2.76 2.46
CA GLU A 59 -10.80 -3.54 2.45
C GLU A 59 -11.76 -3.12 1.29
N GLY A 60 -11.97 -1.81 1.11
CA GLY A 60 -12.80 -1.26 0.02
C GLY A 60 -12.17 -1.46 -1.36
N TRP A 61 -10.85 -1.44 -1.44
CA TRP A 61 -10.10 -1.73 -2.67
C TRP A 61 -10.35 -3.16 -3.18
N LYS A 62 -10.36 -4.16 -2.29
CA LYS A 62 -10.63 -5.56 -2.66
C LYS A 62 -12.02 -5.72 -3.27
N LEU A 63 -13.03 -5.04 -2.70
CA LEU A 63 -14.40 -5.07 -3.21
C LEU A 63 -14.54 -4.38 -4.56
N LEU A 64 -13.92 -3.21 -4.75
CA LEU A 64 -13.92 -2.50 -6.04
C LEU A 64 -13.30 -3.36 -7.15
N ARG A 65 -12.20 -4.06 -6.87
CA ARG A 65 -11.54 -4.93 -7.86
C ARG A 65 -12.25 -6.27 -8.04
N GLN A 66 -12.96 -6.78 -7.04
CA GLN A 66 -13.84 -7.94 -7.21
C GLN A 66 -15.04 -7.62 -8.09
N ALA A 67 -15.59 -6.41 -8.01
CA ALA A 67 -16.68 -5.95 -8.87
C ALA A 67 -16.23 -5.68 -10.32
N ASP A 68 -14.96 -5.29 -10.51
CA ASP A 68 -14.35 -5.09 -11.84
C ASP A 68 -13.92 -6.40 -12.52
N LYS A 69 -13.82 -7.52 -11.77
CA LYS A 69 -13.67 -8.83 -12.40
C LYS A 69 -14.99 -9.16 -13.12
N PRO A 70 -15.01 -9.31 -14.45
CA PRO A 70 -16.18 -9.88 -15.11
C PRO A 70 -16.35 -11.28 -14.53
N SER A 71 -17.54 -11.55 -13.97
CA SER A 71 -17.97 -12.89 -13.56
C SER A 71 -17.98 -13.81 -14.79
N ASP A 72 -16.82 -14.30 -15.22
CA ASP A 72 -16.67 -15.33 -16.26
C ASP A 72 -16.26 -16.67 -15.64
N GLN A 73 -16.79 -16.96 -14.46
CA GLN A 73 -16.58 -18.24 -13.77
C GLN A 73 -17.91 -18.74 -13.19
N GLN A 74 -18.86 -19.07 -14.07
CA GLN A 74 -19.83 -20.13 -13.81
C GLN A 74 -20.35 -20.71 -15.14
N ALA A 75 -19.46 -21.43 -15.84
CA ALA A 75 -19.84 -22.36 -16.90
C ALA A 75 -19.23 -23.73 -16.54
N ALA A 76 -20.05 -24.57 -15.92
CA ALA A 76 -19.95 -26.03 -15.92
C ALA A 76 -21.28 -26.59 -15.42
#